data_AF-A0A6L6INA6-F1
#
_entry.id   AF-A0A6L6INA6-F1
#
_cell.length_a   1.000
_cell.length_b   1.000
_cell.length_c   1.000
_cell.angle_alpha   90.00
_cell.angle_beta   90.00
_cell.angle_gamma   90.00
#
_symmetry.space_group_name_H-M   'P 1'
#
loop_
_entity.id
_entity.type
_entity.pdbx_description
1 polymer ?
#
loop_
_entity_poly.entity_id
_entity_poly.type
_entity_poly.pdbx_seq_one_letter_code
_entity_poly.pdbx_strand_id
1 'polypeptide(L)'
;MPRQNVYMKQKTIDGIRQIVDMRREEGATASDANISSVCSEMLELGMRVYLNAKNKKASDAEAGEDVFQSALFEEVVKSRMASQEILALMFSLQDIKSDSRNNYDKLIDSLKEKTDLRVKKVLNRE
;
A
#
# COMPACT_ATOMS: atom_id res chain seq x y z
N MET A 1 30.94 28.16 -2.24
CA MET A 1 30.11 27.31 -1.36
C MET A 1 30.94 26.85 -0.18
N PRO A 2 30.38 26.74 1.03
CA PRO A 2 31.07 26.17 2.18
C PRO A 2 31.48 24.72 1.87
N ARG A 3 32.72 24.35 2.22
CA ARG A 3 33.24 23.01 1.96
C ARG A 3 32.86 22.08 3.10
N GLN A 4 32.12 21.02 2.80
CA GLN A 4 31.76 19.98 3.75
C GLN A 4 32.38 18.65 3.34
N ASN A 5 33.04 17.98 4.28
CA ASN A 5 33.51 16.61 4.10
C ASN A 5 32.49 15.65 4.75
N VAL A 6 32.10 14.60 4.03
CA VAL A 6 31.11 13.61 4.47
C VAL A 6 31.67 12.21 4.25
N TYR A 7 31.59 11.37 5.28
CA TYR A 7 31.93 9.95 5.17
C TYR A 7 30.74 9.19 4.59
N MET A 8 30.98 8.46 3.49
CA MET A 8 29.95 7.74 2.74
C MET A 8 30.32 6.26 2.63
N LYS A 9 29.31 5.39 2.53
CA LYS A 9 29.53 3.97 2.23
C LYS A 9 30.02 3.82 0.78
N GLN A 10 30.77 2.75 0.51
CA GLN A 10 31.32 2.48 -0.84
C GLN A 10 30.23 2.49 -1.93
N LYS A 11 29.10 1.81 -1.68
CA LYS A 11 27.95 1.81 -2.59
C LYS A 11 27.45 3.21 -2.94
N THR A 12 27.46 4.14 -1.99
CA THR A 12 26.99 5.51 -2.20
C THR A 12 27.94 6.31 -3.08
N ILE A 13 29.25 6.21 -2.84
CA ILE A 13 30.24 6.91 -3.67
C ILE A 13 30.30 6.33 -5.09
N ASP A 14 30.13 5.02 -5.24
CA ASP A 14 30.07 4.38 -6.56
C ASP A 14 28.84 4.83 -7.35
N GLY A 15 27.68 4.94 -6.69
CA GLY A 15 26.48 5.51 -7.31
C GLY A 15 26.66 6.97 -7.75
N ILE A 16 27.35 7.79 -6.95
CA ILE A 16 27.65 9.19 -7.32
C ILE A 16 28.57 9.22 -8.54
N ARG A 17 29.60 8.36 -8.59
CA ARG A 17 30.51 8.27 -9.74
C ARG A 17 29.77 7.88 -11.01
N GLN A 18 28.87 6.90 -10.93
CA GLN A 18 28.03 6.52 -12.05
C GLN A 18 27.20 7.70 -12.59
N ILE A 19 26.65 8.55 -11.70
CA ILE A 19 25.91 9.75 -12.12
C ILE A 19 26.82 10.78 -12.80
N VAL A 20 28.03 10.97 -12.27
CA VAL A 20 29.03 11.84 -12.91
C VAL A 20 29.37 11.34 -14.31
N ASP A 21 29.57 10.03 -14.47
CA ASP A 21 29.91 9.42 -15.76
C ASP A 21 28.73 9.56 -16.74
N MET A 22 27.50 9.27 -16.32
CA MET A 22 26.29 9.47 -17.14
C MET A 22 26.18 10.91 -17.66
N ARG A 23 26.38 11.93 -16.80
CA ARG A 23 26.30 13.34 -17.22
C ARG A 23 27.39 13.70 -18.23
N ARG A 24 28.58 13.11 -18.12
CA ARG A 24 29.66 13.32 -19.09
C ARG A 24 29.35 12.66 -20.42
N GLU A 25 28.75 11.47 -20.41
CA GLU A 25 28.24 10.82 -21.61
C GLU A 25 27.15 11.65 -22.31
N GLU A 26 26.33 12.39 -21.55
CA GLU A 26 25.34 13.35 -22.05
C GLU A 26 25.97 14.68 -22.56
N GLY A 27 27.29 14.83 -22.49
CA GLY A 27 28.02 15.98 -23.02
C GLY A 27 28.31 17.10 -22.00
N ALA A 28 28.07 16.88 -20.70
CA ALA A 28 28.43 17.84 -19.67
C ALA A 28 29.96 17.96 -19.52
N THR A 29 30.43 19.18 -19.24
CA THR A 29 31.86 19.43 -19.03
C THR A 29 32.35 18.82 -17.71
N ALA A 30 33.66 18.57 -17.59
CA ALA A 30 34.24 18.06 -16.35
C ALA A 30 34.10 19.03 -15.16
N SER A 31 33.97 20.34 -15.41
CA SER A 31 33.67 21.33 -14.38
C SER A 31 32.24 21.25 -13.89
N ASP A 32 31.28 20.94 -14.77
CA ASP A 32 29.86 20.87 -14.43
C ASP A 32 29.48 19.49 -13.84
N ALA A 33 30.04 18.42 -14.40
CA ALA A 33 29.88 17.05 -13.94
C ALA A 33 31.10 16.56 -13.17
N ASN A 34 31.11 16.86 -11.86
CA ASN A 34 32.08 16.38 -10.90
C ASN A 34 31.39 15.86 -9.62
N ILE A 35 32.13 15.12 -8.79
CA ILE A 35 31.57 14.50 -7.58
C ILE A 35 30.93 15.55 -6.66
N SER A 36 31.58 16.70 -6.48
CA SER A 36 31.07 17.74 -5.58
C SER A 36 29.80 18.40 -6.11
N SER A 37 29.69 18.68 -7.42
CA SER A 37 28.47 19.25 -8.00
C SER A 37 27.29 18.29 -7.89
N VAL A 38 27.50 17.01 -8.21
CA VAL A 38 26.48 15.97 -8.06
C VAL A 38 26.10 15.76 -6.59
N CYS A 39 27.06 15.74 -5.66
CA CYS A 39 26.75 15.63 -4.23
C CYS A 39 25.93 16.81 -3.71
N SER A 40 26.24 18.04 -4.11
CA SER A 40 25.49 19.23 -3.69
C SER A 40 24.04 19.16 -4.16
N GLU A 41 23.81 18.80 -5.42
CA GLU A 41 22.46 18.66 -5.97
C GLU A 41 21.68 17.53 -5.28
N MET A 42 22.31 16.38 -5.04
CA MET A 42 21.68 15.27 -4.34
C MET A 42 21.31 15.62 -2.90
N LEU A 43 22.11 16.44 -2.21
CA LEU A 43 21.78 16.95 -0.87
C LEU A 43 20.59 17.89 -0.90
N GLU A 44 20.52 18.81 -1.87
CA GLU A 44 19.37 19.71 -2.02
C GLU A 44 18.08 18.94 -2.33
N LEU A 45 18.15 17.98 -3.25
CA LEU A 45 17.04 17.10 -3.57
C LEU A 45 16.62 16.26 -2.35
N GLY A 46 17.59 15.67 -1.65
CA GLY A 46 17.37 14.89 -0.45
C GLY A 46 16.71 15.69 0.67
N MET A 47 17.13 16.93 0.88
CA MET A 47 16.51 17.85 1.83
C MET A 47 15.06 18.17 1.46
N ARG A 48 14.78 18.43 0.18
CA ARG A 48 13.41 18.69 -0.30
C ARG A 48 12.51 17.48 -0.07
N VAL A 49 12.98 16.28 -0.43
CA VAL A 49 12.23 15.02 -0.22
C VAL A 49 12.00 14.76 1.27
N TYR A 50 13.03 14.95 2.11
CA TYR A 50 12.93 14.74 3.56
C TYR A 50 11.90 15.68 4.20
N LEU A 51 11.95 16.97 3.89
CA LEU A 51 11.01 17.96 4.42
C LEU A 51 9.58 17.69 3.93
N ASN A 52 9.40 17.38 2.65
CA ASN A 52 8.10 17.01 2.09
C ASN A 52 7.54 15.75 2.74
N ALA A 53 8.36 14.71 2.93
CA ALA A 53 7.95 13.48 3.58
C ALA A 53 7.58 13.70 5.06
N LYS A 54 8.30 14.58 5.76
CA LYS A 54 7.96 14.96 7.15
C LYS A 54 6.63 15.72 7.23
N ASN A 55 6.40 16.67 6.32
CA ASN A 55 5.14 17.41 6.25
C ASN A 55 3.97 16.50 5.89
N LYS A 56 4.17 15.56 4.96
CA LYS A 56 3.17 14.55 4.60
C LYS A 56 2.88 13.60 5.77
N LYS A 57 3.87 13.16 6.53
CA LYS A 57 3.64 12.35 7.73
C LYS A 57 2.84 13.09 8.81
N ALA A 58 2.93 14.42 8.88
CA ALA A 58 2.09 15.20 9.78
C ALA A 58 0.62 15.23 9.32
N SER A 59 0.35 15.26 7.99
CA SER A 59 -1.03 15.12 7.47
C SER A 59 -1.54 13.68 7.53
N ASP A 60 -0.69 12.70 7.24
CA ASP A 60 -1.05 11.27 7.24
C ASP A 60 -1.11 10.68 8.65
N ALA A 61 -0.57 11.34 9.67
CA ALA A 61 -0.75 10.96 11.08
C ALA A 61 -2.23 11.08 11.50
N GLU A 62 -3.01 11.94 10.85
CA GLU A 62 -4.48 12.02 10.99
C GLU A 62 -5.21 10.98 10.13
N ALA A 63 -4.55 10.43 9.09
CA ALA A 63 -5.01 9.33 8.24
C ALA A 63 -4.32 8.00 8.61
N GLY A 64 -4.13 7.79 9.92
CA GLY A 64 -3.38 6.67 10.47
C GLY A 64 -3.95 5.30 10.13
N GLU A 65 -3.21 4.25 10.52
CA GLU A 65 -3.61 2.85 10.39
C GLU A 65 -5.07 2.63 10.86
N ASP A 66 -5.50 3.33 11.90
CA ASP A 66 -6.86 3.29 12.44
C ASP A 66 -7.93 3.78 11.44
N VAL A 67 -7.64 4.83 10.65
CA VAL A 67 -8.55 5.34 9.61
C VAL A 67 -8.65 4.32 8.47
N PHE A 68 -7.52 3.76 8.05
CA PHE A 68 -7.51 2.71 7.03
C PHE A 68 -8.25 1.46 7.49
N GLN A 69 -7.98 0.98 8.70
CA GLN A 69 -8.64 -0.19 9.29
C GLN A 69 -10.15 0.05 9.44
N SER A 70 -10.56 1.24 9.90
CA SER A 70 -11.98 1.60 10.04
C SER A 70 -12.69 1.66 8.69
N ALA A 71 -12.09 2.31 7.68
CA ALA A 71 -12.65 2.38 6.34
C ALA A 71 -12.75 1.00 5.67
N LEU A 72 -11.71 0.17 5.84
CA LEU A 72 -11.72 -1.21 5.33
C LEU A 72 -12.82 -2.03 6.01
N PHE A 73 -12.95 -1.93 7.33
CA PHE A 73 -13.98 -2.63 8.07
C PHE A 73 -15.38 -2.19 7.64
N GLU A 74 -15.60 -0.89 7.49
CA GLU A 74 -16.87 -0.32 7.02
C GLU A 74 -17.28 -0.88 5.66
N GLU A 75 -16.38 -0.88 4.67
CA GLU A 75 -16.67 -1.39 3.33
C GLU A 75 -16.91 -2.91 3.30
N VAL A 76 -16.15 -3.68 4.09
CA VAL A 76 -16.37 -5.14 4.23
C VAL A 76 -17.73 -5.44 4.84
N VAL A 77 -18.13 -4.69 5.88
CA VAL A 77 -19.44 -4.86 6.53
C VAL A 77 -20.57 -4.51 5.57
N LYS A 78 -20.47 -3.38 4.84
CA LYS A 78 -21.46 -2.99 3.82
C LYS A 78 -21.63 -4.06 2.76
N SER A 79 -20.52 -4.56 2.20
CA SER A 79 -20.53 -5.61 1.18
C SER A 79 -21.18 -6.90 1.68
N ARG A 80 -20.88 -7.31 2.93
CA ARG A 80 -21.50 -8.47 3.56
C ARG A 80 -23.02 -8.30 3.72
N MET A 81 -23.46 -7.16 4.24
CA MET A 81 -24.89 -6.88 4.44
C MET A 81 -25.64 -6.86 3.11
N ALA A 82 -25.12 -6.16 2.10
CA ALA A 82 -25.74 -6.12 0.78
C ALA A 82 -25.85 -7.52 0.15
N SER A 83 -24.81 -8.35 0.28
CA SER A 83 -24.84 -9.72 -0.22
C SER A 83 -25.88 -10.61 0.49
N GLN A 84 -26.07 -10.40 1.80
CA GLN A 84 -27.09 -11.11 2.58
C GLN A 84 -28.51 -10.72 2.14
N GLU A 85 -28.77 -9.44 1.92
CA GLU A 85 -30.06 -8.96 1.43
C GLU A 85 -30.35 -9.46 0.02
N ILE A 86 -29.37 -9.42 -0.89
CA ILE A 86 -29.50 -9.97 -2.25
C ILE A 86 -29.82 -11.46 -2.17
N LEU A 87 -29.13 -12.23 -1.31
CA LEU A 87 -29.39 -13.65 -1.15
C LEU A 87 -30.81 -13.91 -0.65
N ALA A 88 -31.29 -13.15 0.34
CA ALA A 88 -32.65 -13.26 0.85
C ALA A 88 -33.70 -12.98 -0.24
N LEU A 89 -33.48 -11.91 -1.03
CA LEU A 89 -34.33 -11.56 -2.16
C LEU A 89 -34.34 -12.65 -3.24
N MET A 90 -33.19 -13.27 -3.55
CA MET A 90 -33.15 -14.39 -4.50
C MET A 90 -34.04 -15.56 -4.04
N PHE A 91 -34.01 -15.93 -2.77
CA PHE A 91 -34.86 -17.01 -2.24
C PHE A 91 -36.36 -16.63 -2.14
N SER A 92 -36.69 -15.34 -2.27
CA SER A 92 -38.08 -14.89 -2.39
C SER A 92 -38.67 -15.06 -3.80
N LEU A 93 -37.83 -15.27 -4.82
CA LEU A 93 -38.27 -15.51 -6.20
C LEU A 93 -39.01 -16.84 -6.31
N GLN A 94 -40.14 -16.83 -7.02
CA GLN A 94 -41.04 -17.99 -7.11
C GLN A 94 -40.37 -19.20 -7.77
N ASP A 95 -39.52 -18.99 -8.77
CA ASP A 95 -38.79 -20.07 -9.46
C ASP A 95 -37.79 -20.76 -8.54
N ILE A 96 -37.17 -20.02 -7.63
CA ILE A 96 -36.21 -20.56 -6.67
C ILE A 96 -36.93 -21.25 -5.51
N LYS A 97 -38.03 -20.64 -5.02
CA LYS A 97 -38.85 -21.15 -3.92
C LYS A 97 -39.62 -22.42 -4.27
N SER A 98 -40.01 -22.59 -5.55
CA SER A 98 -40.72 -23.77 -6.02
C SER A 98 -39.80 -24.99 -6.23
N ASP A 99 -38.49 -24.78 -6.34
CA ASP A 99 -37.52 -25.86 -6.45
C ASP A 99 -37.15 -26.42 -5.07
N SER A 100 -37.60 -27.65 -4.79
CA SER A 100 -37.31 -28.39 -3.55
C SER A 100 -35.82 -28.58 -3.22
N ARG A 101 -34.92 -28.39 -4.20
CA ARG A 101 -33.46 -28.46 -3.99
C ARG A 101 -32.92 -27.22 -3.29
N ASN A 102 -33.62 -26.09 -3.38
CA ASN A 102 -33.22 -24.83 -2.80
C ASN A 102 -33.78 -24.70 -1.39
N ASN A 103 -32.90 -24.69 -0.39
CA ASN A 103 -33.28 -24.48 1.01
C ASN A 103 -32.41 -23.39 1.62
N TYR A 104 -33.06 -22.26 1.97
CA TYR A 104 -32.38 -21.09 2.52
C TYR A 104 -31.71 -21.40 3.86
N ASP A 105 -32.41 -22.06 4.78
CA ASP A 105 -31.90 -22.36 6.12
C ASP A 105 -30.65 -23.25 6.07
N LYS A 106 -30.70 -24.32 5.25
CA LYS A 106 -29.53 -25.19 5.04
C LYS A 106 -28.35 -24.45 4.42
N LEU A 107 -28.61 -23.51 3.50
CA LEU A 107 -27.56 -22.70 2.89
C LEU A 107 -26.91 -21.78 3.94
N ILE A 108 -27.71 -21.14 4.79
CA ILE A 108 -27.21 -20.29 5.89
C ILE A 108 -26.33 -21.10 6.84
N ASP A 109 -26.73 -22.31 7.21
CA ASP A 109 -25.92 -23.16 8.09
C ASP A 109 -24.60 -23.59 7.43
N SER A 110 -24.64 -23.97 6.14
CA SER A 110 -23.42 -24.27 5.38
C SER A 110 -22.48 -23.06 5.28
N LEU A 111 -23.03 -21.85 5.11
CA LEU A 111 -22.23 -20.62 5.05
C LEU A 111 -21.57 -20.29 6.40
N LYS A 112 -22.27 -20.49 7.52
CA LYS A 112 -21.71 -20.33 8.87
C LYS A 112 -20.55 -21.30 9.08
N GLU A 113 -20.76 -22.59 8.80
CA GLU A 113 -19.74 -23.63 8.96
C GLU A 113 -18.49 -23.36 8.10
N LYS A 114 -18.68 -23.03 6.81
CA LYS A 114 -17.58 -22.69 5.91
C LYS A 114 -16.81 -21.45 6.38
N THR A 115 -17.52 -20.46 6.93
CA THR A 115 -16.90 -19.25 7.47
C THR A 115 -16.04 -19.59 8.68
N ASP A 116 -16.57 -20.35 9.64
CA ASP A 116 -15.83 -20.76 10.84
C ASP A 116 -14.58 -21.56 10.49
N LEU A 117 -14.69 -22.53 9.58
CA LEU A 117 -13.55 -23.31 9.09
C LEU A 117 -12.49 -22.41 8.44
N ARG A 118 -12.91 -21.44 7.62
CA ARG A 118 -12.00 -20.52 6.95
C ARG A 118 -11.30 -19.60 7.94
N VAL A 119 -12.03 -19.07 8.92
CA VAL A 119 -11.49 -18.20 9.96
C VAL A 119 -10.48 -18.94 10.83
N LYS A 120 -10.80 -20.15 11.29
CA LYS A 120 -9.86 -21.01 12.04
C LYS A 120 -8.58 -21.28 11.26
N LYS A 121 -8.70 -21.64 9.98
CA LYS A 121 -7.55 -21.89 9.09
C LYS A 121 -6.66 -20.66 8.88
N VAL A 122 -7.23 -19.46 8.77
CA VAL A 122 -6.47 -18.23 8.54
C VAL A 122 -5.81 -17.73 9.82
N LEU A 123 -6.50 -17.86 10.96
CA LEU A 123 -6.01 -17.36 12.25
C LEU A 123 -5.16 -18.36 13.04
N ASN A 124 -4.88 -19.54 12.50
CA ASN A 124 -4.20 -20.64 13.22
C ASN A 124 -4.76 -20.87 14.64
N ARG A 125 -6.08 -20.72 14.79
CA ARG A 125 -6.78 -21.06 16.02
C ARG A 125 -7.20 -22.53 15.87
N GLU A 126 -6.41 -23.43 16.49
CA GLU A 126 -6.73 -24.86 16.62
C GLU A 126 -8.16 -25.05 17.17
#